data_AF-A0A8C9G1R3-F1
#
_entry.id   AF-A0A8C9G1R3-F1
#
_cell.length_a   1.000
_cell.length_b   1.000
_cell.length_c   1.000
_cell.angle_alpha   90.00
_cell.angle_beta   90.00
_cell.angle_gamma   90.00
#
_symmetry.space_group_name_H-M   'P 1'
#
loop_
_entity.id
_entity.type
_entity.pdbx_description
1 polymer ?
#
loop_
_entity_poly.entity_id
_entity_poly.type
_entity_poly.pdbx_seq_one_letter_code
_entity_poly.pdbx_strand_id
1 'polypeptide(L)'
;KIGNLIIRRECLSAHCNVLSWEQVQRLDRILSETIPIHGRGNFPTLAMQPRQIVKVVRSRLEEKGIGLRDVRLNGSAASHVLHQDSGLGYKDLDLIFCADLKGEAEFQTVKDVVLDCLLDFLPEGVNKEKITPLTLKVNPQSCSLSARSAQV
;
A
#
# COMPACT_ATOMS: atom_id res chain seq x y z
N LYS A 1 -7.21 7.72 -17.67
CA LYS A 1 -5.91 8.20 -17.11
C LYS A 1 -5.76 7.58 -15.74
N ILE A 2 -4.70 6.81 -15.49
CA ILE A 2 -4.42 6.28 -14.15
C ILE A 2 -3.85 7.45 -13.35
N GLY A 3 -4.56 7.90 -12.32
CA GLY A 3 -4.17 9.04 -11.49
C GLY A 3 -3.20 8.64 -10.38
N ASN A 4 -2.16 9.45 -10.14
CA ASN A 4 -1.31 9.35 -8.96
C ASN A 4 -1.64 10.51 -8.02
N LEU A 5 -1.95 10.22 -6.76
CA LEU A 5 -2.26 11.23 -5.75
C LEU A 5 -1.20 11.24 -4.65
N ILE A 6 -0.53 12.37 -4.48
CA ILE A 6 0.47 12.55 -3.43
C ILE A 6 -0.24 12.95 -2.13
N ILE A 7 -0.04 12.17 -1.06
CA ILE A 7 -0.60 12.45 0.26
C ILE A 7 0.41 13.33 1.03
N ARG A 8 0.55 14.60 0.61
CA ARG A 8 1.38 15.62 1.29
C ARG A 8 0.70 16.99 1.30
N ARG A 9 1.10 17.81 2.27
CA ARG A 9 0.63 19.21 2.44
C ARG A 9 1.30 20.19 1.45
N GLU A 10 2.44 19.83 0.86
CA GLU A 10 3.21 20.70 -0.03
C GLU A 10 3.61 19.94 -1.31
N CYS A 11 3.43 20.58 -2.47
CA CYS A 11 3.81 20.05 -3.77
C CYS A 11 4.67 21.04 -4.56
N LEU A 12 5.87 20.63 -4.98
CA LEU A 12 6.89 21.48 -5.63
C LEU A 12 7.02 21.22 -7.14
N SER A 13 6.03 20.59 -7.79
CA SER A 13 6.10 20.21 -9.22
C SER A 13 5.01 20.90 -10.06
N ALA A 14 5.38 21.34 -11.27
CA ALA A 14 4.51 22.01 -12.24
C ALA A 14 3.33 21.16 -12.76
N HIS A 15 3.26 19.88 -12.39
CA HIS A 15 2.15 18.97 -12.75
C HIS A 15 1.28 18.59 -11.55
N CYS A 16 1.37 19.33 -10.45
CA CYS A 16 0.61 19.08 -9.25
C CYS A 16 -0.65 19.94 -9.20
N ASN A 17 -1.81 19.31 -9.04
CA ASN A 17 -3.05 20.00 -8.76
C ASN A 17 -3.41 19.78 -7.30
N VAL A 18 -3.87 20.84 -6.64
CA VAL A 18 -4.43 20.74 -5.29
C VAL A 18 -5.83 20.16 -5.39
N LEU A 19 -6.12 19.17 -4.54
CA LEU A 19 -7.46 18.59 -4.49
C LEU A 19 -8.49 19.62 -4.01
N SER A 20 -9.66 19.62 -4.62
CA SER A 20 -10.82 20.35 -4.08
C SER A 20 -11.26 19.74 -2.74
N TRP A 21 -12.03 20.49 -1.95
CA TRP A 21 -12.53 19.98 -0.66
C TRP A 21 -13.31 18.67 -0.80
N GLU A 22 -14.17 18.55 -1.82
CA GLU A 22 -14.92 17.32 -2.09
C GLU A 22 -14.00 16.13 -2.43
N GLN A 23 -12.89 16.38 -3.14
CA GLN A 23 -11.89 15.36 -3.42
C GLN A 23 -11.12 14.97 -2.15
N VAL A 24 -10.81 15.94 -1.28
CA VAL A 24 -10.19 15.68 0.03
C VAL A 24 -11.12 14.84 0.92
N GLN A 25 -12.42 15.14 0.96
CA GLN A 25 -13.39 14.35 1.72
C GLN A 25 -13.49 12.90 1.21
N ARG A 26 -13.48 12.71 -0.11
CA ARG A 26 -13.44 11.36 -0.70
C ARG A 26 -12.17 10.60 -0.36
N LEU A 27 -11.02 11.27 -0.44
CA LEU A 27 -9.75 10.69 0.01
C LEU A 27 -9.79 10.31 1.49
N ASP A 28 -10.28 11.21 2.35
CA ASP A 28 -10.38 10.97 3.79
C ASP A 28 -11.23 9.74 4.07
N ARG A 29 -12.38 9.61 3.40
CA ARG A 29 -13.25 8.44 3.47
C ARG A 29 -12.53 7.16 3.10
N ILE A 30 -11.86 7.10 1.95
CA ILE A 30 -11.08 5.92 1.53
C ILE A 30 -10.00 5.55 2.56
N LEU A 31 -9.32 6.56 3.14
CA LEU A 31 -8.26 6.31 4.10
C LEU A 31 -8.76 5.97 5.51
N SER A 32 -9.98 6.38 5.86
CA SER A 32 -10.63 6.16 7.16
C SER A 32 -11.52 4.91 7.21
N GLU A 33 -12.02 4.44 6.06
CA GLU A 33 -12.83 3.23 6.00
C GLU A 33 -12.01 1.98 6.31
N THR A 34 -12.59 1.10 7.11
CA THR A 34 -12.00 -0.21 7.40
C THR A 34 -12.26 -1.12 6.19
N ILE A 35 -11.18 -1.55 5.55
CA ILE A 35 -11.23 -2.47 4.42
C ILE A 35 -10.79 -3.88 4.84
N PRO A 36 -11.42 -4.93 4.28
CA PRO A 36 -10.95 -6.30 4.44
C PRO A 36 -9.73 -6.54 3.53
N ILE A 37 -8.63 -7.03 4.10
CA ILE A 37 -7.50 -7.59 3.35
C ILE A 37 -7.55 -9.09 3.50
N HIS A 38 -7.93 -9.78 2.42
CA HIS A 38 -8.03 -11.22 2.41
C HIS A 38 -6.65 -11.87 2.43
N GLY A 39 -6.40 -12.66 3.47
CA GLY A 39 -5.26 -13.55 3.51
C GLY A 39 -5.34 -14.67 2.48
N ARG A 40 -4.19 -15.12 1.99
CA ARG A 40 -4.10 -16.32 1.14
C ARG A 40 -3.90 -17.55 2.04
N GLY A 41 -4.59 -18.65 1.73
CA GLY A 41 -4.48 -19.90 2.52
C GLY A 41 -5.13 -19.77 3.90
N ASN A 42 -4.42 -20.16 4.95
CA ASN A 42 -4.93 -20.11 6.33
C ASN A 42 -4.74 -18.74 7.01
N PHE A 43 -4.26 -17.74 6.28
CA PHE A 43 -4.09 -16.39 6.83
C PHE A 43 -5.47 -15.72 6.96
N PRO A 44 -5.84 -15.18 8.13
CA PRO A 44 -7.16 -14.60 8.34
C PRO A 44 -7.34 -13.33 7.49
N THR A 45 -8.60 -12.96 7.25
CA THR A 45 -8.90 -11.65 6.68
C THR A 45 -8.61 -10.60 7.75
N LEU A 46 -7.74 -9.64 7.42
CA LEU A 46 -7.45 -8.51 8.29
C LEU A 46 -8.49 -7.42 8.03
N ALA A 47 -8.94 -6.73 9.09
CA ALA A 47 -9.77 -5.54 8.98
C ALA A 47 -8.90 -4.32 9.31
N MET A 48 -8.60 -3.48 8.33
CA MET A 48 -7.67 -2.36 8.54
C MET A 48 -8.06 -1.09 7.81
N GLN A 49 -7.67 0.04 8.40
CA GLN A 49 -7.80 1.35 7.77
C GLN A 49 -6.49 1.69 7.05
N PRO A 50 -6.51 2.10 5.77
CA PRO A 50 -5.29 2.46 5.04
C PRO A 50 -4.46 3.54 5.76
N ARG A 51 -5.11 4.49 6.43
CA ARG A 51 -4.46 5.51 7.27
C ARG A 51 -3.60 4.91 8.38
N GLN A 52 -4.02 3.80 8.98
CA GLN A 52 -3.25 3.13 10.04
C GLN A 52 -2.02 2.45 9.47
N ILE A 53 -2.15 1.76 8.33
CA ILE A 53 -1.01 1.16 7.62
C ILE A 53 0.05 2.23 7.33
N VAL A 54 -0.36 3.35 6.72
CA VAL A 54 0.54 4.44 6.38
C VAL A 54 1.25 4.99 7.62
N LYS A 55 0.54 5.18 8.73
CA LYS A 55 1.11 5.68 9.99
C LYS A 55 2.14 4.70 10.58
N VAL A 56 1.77 3.44 10.73
CA VAL A 56 2.63 2.42 11.38
C VAL A 56 3.86 2.13 10.52
N VAL A 57 3.69 1.93 9.22
CA VAL A 57 4.80 1.69 8.30
C VAL A 57 5.76 2.88 8.28
N ARG A 58 5.24 4.12 8.23
CA ARG A 58 6.10 5.31 8.30
C ARG A 58 6.91 5.35 9.60
N SER A 59 6.25 5.21 10.76
CA SER A 59 6.93 5.25 12.07
C SER A 59 8.06 4.23 12.15
N ARG A 60 7.79 2.99 11.74
CA ARG A 60 8.76 1.90 11.81
C ARG A 60 9.91 2.05 10.83
N LEU A 61 9.67 2.54 9.62
CA LEU A 61 10.74 2.84 8.67
C LEU A 61 11.66 3.95 9.22
N GLU A 62 11.08 5.00 9.79
CA GLU A 62 11.83 6.09 10.42
C GLU A 62 12.66 5.60 11.63
N GLU A 63 12.11 4.74 12.48
CA GLU A 63 12.82 4.08 13.59
C GLU A 63 14.00 3.22 13.12
N LYS A 64 13.91 2.63 11.92
CA LYS A 64 15.00 1.86 11.29
C LYS A 64 15.97 2.73 10.48
N GLY A 65 15.82 4.06 10.51
CA GLY A 65 16.68 4.99 9.79
C GLY A 65 16.42 5.06 8.28
N ILE A 66 15.28 4.55 7.82
CA ILE A 66 14.86 4.61 6.41
C ILE A 66 13.94 5.82 6.24
N GLY A 67 14.45 6.86 5.59
CA GLY A 67 13.69 8.07 5.28
C GLY A 67 12.53 7.81 4.31
N LEU A 68 11.37 8.39 4.59
CA LEU A 68 10.19 8.31 3.71
C LEU A 68 9.85 9.67 3.08
N ARG A 69 10.16 9.80 1.78
CA ARG A 69 9.98 11.03 1.01
C ARG A 69 8.56 11.34 0.60
N ASP A 70 7.62 10.41 0.55
CA ASP A 70 6.17 10.64 0.47
C ASP A 70 5.42 9.29 0.45
N VAL A 71 4.08 9.37 0.58
CA VAL A 71 3.19 8.24 0.29
C VAL A 71 2.17 8.69 -0.73
N ARG A 72 1.90 7.84 -1.72
CA ARG A 72 0.97 8.13 -2.80
C ARG A 72 -0.11 7.08 -2.87
N LEU A 73 -1.33 7.51 -3.16
CA LEU A 73 -2.41 6.63 -3.59
C LEU A 73 -2.38 6.58 -5.12
N ASN A 74 -2.42 5.38 -5.70
CA ASN A 74 -2.44 5.17 -7.14
C ASN A 74 -3.67 4.33 -7.55
N GLY A 75 -3.74 4.00 -8.83
CA GLY A 75 -4.68 3.05 -9.37
C GLY A 75 -6.09 3.59 -9.56
N SER A 76 -7.04 2.67 -9.54
CA SER A 76 -8.46 2.99 -9.67
C SER A 76 -8.97 3.85 -8.51
N ALA A 77 -8.44 3.63 -7.29
CA ALA A 77 -8.78 4.40 -6.10
C ALA A 77 -8.45 5.89 -6.24
N ALA A 78 -7.25 6.22 -6.74
CA ALA A 78 -6.88 7.61 -7.01
C ALA A 78 -7.78 8.27 -8.07
N SER A 79 -8.19 7.50 -9.08
CA SER A 79 -9.10 7.97 -10.13
C SER A 79 -10.49 8.27 -9.56
N HIS A 80 -10.98 7.42 -8.64
CA HIS A 80 -12.24 7.59 -7.92
C HIS A 80 -12.25 8.83 -6.99
N VAL A 81 -11.10 9.12 -6.35
CA VAL A 81 -10.93 10.37 -5.59
C VAL A 81 -11.08 11.59 -6.49
N LEU A 82 -10.59 11.53 -7.72
CA LEU A 82 -10.66 12.67 -8.64
C LEU A 82 -12.07 12.83 -9.25
N HIS A 83 -12.74 11.72 -9.62
CA HIS A 83 -14.03 11.72 -10.31
C HIS A 83 -15.01 10.75 -9.62
N GLN A 84 -16.15 11.26 -9.15
CA GLN A 84 -17.11 10.50 -8.34
C GLN A 84 -17.84 9.43 -9.16
N ASP A 85 -18.18 9.74 -10.42
CA ASP A 85 -18.88 8.88 -11.36
C ASP A 85 -17.95 8.32 -12.45
N SER A 86 -16.79 7.79 -12.08
CA SER A 86 -15.94 7.10 -13.06
C SER A 86 -16.62 5.86 -13.68
N GLY A 87 -17.75 5.40 -13.15
CA GLY A 87 -18.41 4.12 -13.53
C GLY A 87 -17.58 2.88 -13.20
N LEU A 88 -16.34 3.10 -12.76
CA LEU A 88 -15.32 2.17 -12.40
C LEU A 88 -15.13 2.37 -10.89
N GLY A 89 -15.77 1.53 -10.08
CA GLY A 89 -15.38 1.42 -8.68
C GLY A 89 -13.89 1.09 -8.57
N TYR A 90 -13.32 1.18 -7.37
CA TYR A 90 -11.95 0.70 -7.14
C TYR A 90 -12.01 -0.66 -6.47
N LYS A 91 -11.21 -1.60 -6.98
CA LYS A 91 -11.12 -2.97 -6.45
C LYS A 91 -9.96 -3.11 -5.47
N ASP A 92 -8.85 -2.45 -5.78
CA ASP A 92 -7.59 -2.55 -5.07
C ASP A 92 -7.13 -1.16 -4.60
N LEU A 93 -6.38 -1.12 -3.49
CA LEU A 93 -5.74 0.10 -2.99
C LEU A 93 -4.24 0.01 -3.20
N ASP A 94 -3.72 0.83 -4.11
CA ASP A 94 -2.30 0.91 -4.40
C ASP A 94 -1.65 2.05 -3.59
N LEU A 95 -0.91 1.69 -2.53
CA LEU A 95 -0.12 2.63 -1.75
C LEU A 95 1.35 2.54 -2.17
N ILE A 96 1.91 3.66 -2.61
CA ILE A 96 3.32 3.77 -3.00
C ILE A 96 4.07 4.52 -1.91
N PHE A 97 5.02 3.84 -1.27
CA PHE A 97 5.91 4.41 -0.26
C PHE A 97 7.22 4.82 -0.92
N CYS A 98 7.46 6.13 -1.07
CA CYS A 98 8.70 6.64 -1.64
C CYS A 98 9.80 6.68 -0.57
N ALA A 99 10.43 5.54 -0.30
CA ALA A 99 11.53 5.41 0.66
C ALA A 99 12.91 5.71 0.05
N ASP A 100 13.87 6.09 0.89
CA ASP A 100 15.29 6.22 0.56
C ASP A 100 16.00 4.87 0.77
N LEU A 101 16.05 4.04 -0.29
CA LEU A 101 16.70 2.73 -0.24
C LEU A 101 18.13 2.84 -0.81
N LYS A 102 19.14 2.49 -0.02
CA LYS A 102 20.56 2.56 -0.42
C LYS A 102 21.10 1.22 -0.92
N GLY A 103 20.45 0.11 -0.56
CA GLY A 103 20.82 -1.23 -1.02
C GLY A 103 19.81 -2.30 -0.60
N GLU A 104 20.25 -3.56 -0.71
CA GLU A 104 19.43 -4.75 -0.45
C GLU A 104 19.05 -4.89 1.03
N ALA A 105 19.91 -4.44 1.95
CA ALA A 105 19.65 -4.49 3.38
C ALA A 105 18.43 -3.64 3.78
N GLU A 106 18.28 -2.43 3.21
CA GLU A 106 17.10 -1.61 3.43
C GLU A 106 15.86 -2.25 2.82
N PHE A 107 15.97 -2.92 1.67
CA PHE A 107 14.84 -3.63 1.06
C PHE A 107 14.33 -4.77 1.97
N GLN A 108 15.24 -5.55 2.55
CA GLN A 108 14.87 -6.60 3.48
C GLN A 108 14.27 -6.01 4.78
N THR A 109 14.80 -4.89 5.25
CA THR A 109 14.25 -4.15 6.39
C THR A 109 12.83 -3.64 6.11
N VAL A 110 12.56 -3.07 4.94
CA VAL A 110 11.21 -2.64 4.54
C VAL A 110 10.26 -3.81 4.53
N LYS A 111 10.69 -4.94 3.97
CA LYS A 111 9.88 -6.15 3.93
C LYS A 111 9.53 -6.63 5.35
N ASP A 112 10.49 -6.67 6.25
CA ASP A 112 10.27 -7.14 7.62
C ASP A 112 9.36 -6.17 8.39
N VAL A 113 9.56 -4.85 8.23
CA VAL A 113 8.67 -3.83 8.79
C VAL A 113 7.22 -4.02 8.33
N VAL A 114 7.00 -4.22 7.02
CA VAL A 114 5.64 -4.41 6.47
C VAL A 114 5.01 -5.69 7.02
N LEU A 115 5.77 -6.78 7.09
CA LEU A 115 5.29 -8.05 7.62
C LEU A 115 4.93 -7.94 9.10
N ASP A 116 5.76 -7.30 9.90
CA ASP A 116 5.49 -7.04 11.32
C ASP A 116 4.24 -6.17 11.49
N CYS A 117 4.03 -5.18 10.62
CA CYS A 117 2.79 -4.38 10.65
C CYS A 117 1.56 -5.25 10.40
N LEU A 118 1.60 -6.18 9.43
CA LEU A 118 0.47 -7.08 9.16
C LEU A 118 0.15 -7.98 10.35
N LEU A 119 1.17 -8.42 11.11
CA LEU A 119 0.98 -9.23 12.32
C LEU A 119 0.29 -8.46 13.47
N ASP A 120 0.43 -7.14 13.51
CA ASP A 120 -0.25 -6.31 14.50
C ASP A 120 -1.75 -6.19 14.27
N PHE A 121 -2.17 -6.30 13.00
CA PHE A 121 -3.58 -6.21 12.60
C PHE A 121 -4.31 -7.55 12.62
N LEU A 122 -3.66 -8.62 13.09
CA LEU A 122 -4.30 -9.92 13.25
C LEU A 122 -5.41 -9.85 14.33
N PRO A 123 -6.57 -10.48 14.11
CA PRO A 123 -7.64 -10.51 15.09
C PRO A 123 -7.24 -11.25 16.37
N GLU A 124 -7.87 -10.89 17.48
CA GLU A 124 -7.68 -11.55 18.78
C GLU A 124 -7.97 -13.05 18.67
N GLY A 125 -7.09 -13.88 19.23
CA GLY A 125 -7.18 -15.35 19.16
C GLY A 125 -6.32 -16.00 18.06
N VAL A 126 -5.68 -15.22 17.19
CA VAL A 126 -4.67 -15.75 16.26
C VAL A 126 -3.33 -15.91 16.98
N ASN A 127 -2.80 -17.14 17.00
CA ASN A 127 -1.49 -17.41 17.56
C ASN A 127 -0.40 -16.83 16.62
N LYS A 128 0.12 -15.64 16.99
CA LYS A 128 1.15 -14.92 16.24
C LYS A 128 2.46 -15.70 16.13
N GLU A 129 2.76 -16.59 17.07
CA GLU A 129 4.00 -17.41 17.08
C GLU A 129 3.99 -18.50 16.00
N LYS A 130 2.81 -18.92 15.53
CA LYS A 130 2.68 -19.88 14.43
C LYS A 130 2.75 -19.24 13.05
N ILE A 131 2.66 -17.90 12.96
CA ILE A 131 2.71 -17.17 11.69
C ILE A 131 4.13 -16.67 11.49
N THR A 132 4.83 -17.27 10.54
CA THR A 132 6.18 -16.86 10.18
C THR A 132 6.14 -15.90 8.97
N PRO A 133 7.16 -15.04 8.78
CA PRO A 133 7.32 -14.21 7.58
C PRO A 133 7.20 -15.00 6.25
N LEU A 134 7.50 -16.30 6.27
CA LEU A 134 7.38 -17.21 5.13
C LEU A 134 5.92 -17.55 4.77
N THR A 135 5.02 -17.61 5.76
CA THR A 135 3.57 -17.82 5.52
C THR A 135 2.84 -16.57 5.01
N LEU A 136 3.46 -15.39 5.19
CA LEU A 136 2.95 -14.09 4.72
C LEU A 136 3.44 -13.73 3.31
N LYS A 137 4.53 -14.35 2.85
CA LYS A 137 5.14 -14.06 1.55
C LYS A 137 4.35 -14.77 0.45
N VAL A 138 3.79 -14.03 -0.50
CA VAL A 138 3.31 -14.63 -1.75
C VAL A 138 4.53 -15.18 -2.47
N ASN A 139 4.62 -16.52 -2.56
CA ASN A 139 5.74 -17.21 -3.16
C ASN A 139 5.87 -16.77 -4.64
N PRO A 140 6.99 -16.17 -5.08
CA PRO A 140 7.11 -15.61 -6.43
C PRO A 140 7.20 -16.66 -7.56
N GLN A 141 6.98 -17.94 -7.27
CA GLN A 141 7.11 -19.03 -8.25
C GLN A 141 5.91 -19.23 -9.17
N SER A 142 4.90 -18.35 -9.20
CA SER A 142 3.77 -18.48 -10.15
C SER A 142 3.76 -17.48 -11.31
N CYS A 143 4.80 -16.67 -11.51
CA CYS A 143 4.97 -15.88 -12.74
C CYS A 143 6.05 -16.50 -13.63
N SER A 144 5.76 -17.66 -14.21
CA SER A 144 6.40 -18.09 -15.45
C SER A 144 5.88 -17.20 -16.57
N LEU A 145 6.51 -16.04 -16.79
CA LEU A 145 6.37 -15.32 -18.05
C LEU A 145 6.96 -16.22 -19.13
N SER A 146 6.09 -16.80 -19.96
CA SER A 146 6.51 -17.42 -21.20
C SER A 146 7.02 -16.32 -22.12
N ALA A 147 8.34 -16.21 -22.22
CA ALA A 147 8.97 -15.49 -23.32
C ALA A 147 8.68 -16.26 -24.61
N ARG A 148 7.58 -15.90 -25.29
CA ARG A 148 7.42 -16.22 -26.70
C ARG A 148 8.10 -15.11 -27.48
N SER A 149 9.30 -15.40 -27.97
CA SER A 149 9.98 -14.65 -29.02
C SER A 149 9.05 -14.54 -30.22
N ALA A 150 8.68 -13.31 -30.58
CA ALA A 150 8.20 -13.01 -31.92
C ALA A 150 9.44 -13.02 -32.84
N GLN A 151 9.50 -13.99 -33.75
CA GLN A 151 10.35 -13.87 -34.94
C GLN A 151 9.56 -13.05 -35.97
N VAL A 152 10.28 -12.11 -36.59
CA VAL A 152 9.87 -11.34 -37.77
C VAL A 152 9.82 -12.25 -38.99
#